data_AF-A0A8B7NWU2-F1
#
_entry.id   AF-A0A8B7NWU2-F1
#
_cell.length_a   1.000
_cell.length_b   1.000
_cell.length_c   1.000
_cell.angle_alpha   90.00
_cell.angle_beta   90.00
_cell.angle_gamma   90.00
#
_symmetry.space_group_name_H-M   'P 1'
#
loop_
_entity.id
_entity.type
_entity.pdbx_description
1 polymer ?
#
loop_
_entity_poly.entity_id
_entity_poly.type
_entity_poly.pdbx_seq_one_letter_code
_entity_poly.pdbx_strand_id
1 'polypeptide(L)'
;MPASVTVMPDSFLYFAFGSNLLTERIHINNPSATFVDVARLDGYKLEFNHFCKRWKGASATVNPINFDKSDARNETEGLAGRNDSAMDHVWGVLWRLNQSDMPHLDEQEGVQLDSAGEHVGVYKPLLVDVLLRSTGETVQARAYRIIRPLERDRRPSKVYLDVICRGAEEHDLPQVGLGIYAEWS
;
A
#
# COMPACT_ATOMS: atom_id res chain seq x y z
N MET A 1 -27.91 6.91 7.31
CA MET A 1 -26.78 7.69 7.86
C MET A 1 -25.53 6.85 7.63
N PRO A 2 -24.54 7.29 6.83
CA PRO A 2 -23.27 6.58 6.80
C PRO A 2 -22.60 6.75 8.17
N ALA A 3 -21.99 5.68 8.68
CA ALA A 3 -21.28 5.73 9.95
C ALA A 3 -20.10 6.69 9.79
N SER A 4 -20.09 7.79 10.54
CA SER A 4 -18.91 8.64 10.67
C SER A 4 -17.75 7.76 11.11
N VAL A 5 -16.63 7.83 10.39
CA VAL A 5 -15.38 7.18 10.77
C VAL A 5 -14.97 7.76 12.12
N THR A 6 -15.41 7.10 13.19
CA THR A 6 -15.13 7.56 14.55
C THR A 6 -13.65 7.31 14.78
N VAL A 7 -12.88 8.39 14.91
CA VAL A 7 -11.47 8.34 15.30
C VAL A 7 -11.43 7.75 16.71
N MET A 8 -11.03 6.49 16.83
CA MET A 8 -10.78 5.90 18.16
C MET A 8 -9.40 6.38 18.60
N PRO A 9 -9.26 6.97 19.80
CA PRO A 9 -8.08 7.72 20.22
C PRO A 9 -6.77 6.92 20.26
N ASP A 10 -6.83 5.58 20.15
CA ASP A 10 -5.66 4.70 20.15
C ASP A 10 -5.56 3.82 18.90
N SER A 11 -6.06 4.31 17.75
CA SER A 11 -6.01 3.57 16.49
C SER A 11 -5.47 4.42 15.33
N PHE A 12 -4.94 3.74 14.31
CA PHE A 12 -4.53 4.36 13.06
C PHE A 12 -5.16 3.63 11.86
N LEU A 13 -5.20 4.34 10.74
CA LEU A 13 -5.65 3.79 9.47
C LEU A 13 -4.45 3.29 8.67
N TYR A 14 -4.56 2.09 8.11
CA TYR A 14 -3.56 1.45 7.27
C TYR A 14 -4.16 1.16 5.89
N PHE A 15 -3.56 1.75 4.86
CA PHE A 15 -3.95 1.52 3.47
C PHE A 15 -3.12 0.39 2.87
N ALA A 16 -3.76 -0.75 2.63
CA ALA A 16 -3.17 -1.92 2.00
C ALA A 16 -3.50 -1.98 0.51
N PHE A 17 -2.50 -2.26 -0.32
CA PHE A 17 -2.64 -2.44 -1.77
C PHE A 17 -1.91 -3.70 -2.31
N GLY A 18 -1.33 -4.50 -1.40
CA GLY A 18 -0.60 -5.74 -1.70
C GLY A 18 -1.25 -6.95 -1.04
N SER A 19 -0.46 -7.89 -0.50
CA SER A 19 -1.03 -9.11 0.09
C SER A 19 -1.96 -8.89 1.27
N ASN A 20 -1.84 -7.75 1.98
CA ASN A 20 -2.73 -7.40 3.08
C ASN A 20 -4.08 -6.86 2.61
N LEU A 21 -4.39 -6.94 1.30
CA LEU A 21 -5.76 -6.83 0.81
C LEU A 21 -6.62 -7.99 1.32
N LEU A 22 -6.07 -9.19 1.47
CA LEU A 22 -6.82 -10.37 1.90
C LEU A 22 -6.92 -10.42 3.44
N THR A 23 -8.15 -10.50 3.96
CA THR A 23 -8.47 -10.55 5.40
C THR A 23 -7.71 -11.67 6.11
N GLU A 24 -7.78 -12.89 5.58
CA GLU A 24 -7.05 -14.06 6.12
C GLU A 24 -5.54 -13.77 6.23
N ARG A 25 -4.97 -13.06 5.26
CA ARG A 25 -3.53 -12.79 5.23
C ARG A 25 -3.12 -11.75 6.27
N ILE A 26 -3.86 -10.65 6.40
CA ILE A 26 -3.51 -9.59 7.36
C ILE A 26 -3.68 -10.08 8.80
N HIS A 27 -4.70 -10.90 9.08
CA HIS A 27 -4.99 -11.43 10.41
C HIS A 27 -3.97 -12.45 10.94
N ILE A 28 -3.15 -13.05 10.08
CA ILE A 28 -2.03 -13.92 10.54
C ILE A 28 -1.12 -13.19 11.52
N ASN A 29 -0.81 -11.93 11.25
CA ASN A 29 0.09 -11.13 12.08
C ASN A 29 -0.59 -9.95 12.78
N ASN A 30 -1.78 -9.53 12.32
CA ASN A 30 -2.51 -8.38 12.84
C ASN A 30 -3.98 -8.77 13.10
N PRO A 31 -4.25 -9.65 14.07
CA PRO A 31 -5.59 -10.22 14.29
C PRO A 31 -6.63 -9.17 14.74
N SER A 32 -6.18 -8.02 15.23
CA SER A 32 -7.01 -6.86 15.62
C SER A 32 -7.46 -6.01 14.43
N ALA A 33 -6.93 -6.24 13.23
CA ALA A 33 -7.22 -5.40 12.07
C ALA A 33 -8.70 -5.48 11.71
N THR A 34 -9.36 -4.33 11.62
CA THR A 34 -10.78 -4.23 11.27
C THR A 34 -10.92 -3.50 9.94
N PHE A 35 -11.74 -4.07 9.04
CA PHE A 35 -12.05 -3.43 7.77
C PHE A 35 -12.78 -2.10 8.01
N VAL A 36 -12.38 -1.04 7.29
CA VAL A 36 -13.01 0.28 7.36
C VAL A 36 -13.74 0.60 6.06
N ASP A 37 -13.02 0.61 4.95
CA ASP A 37 -13.56 0.89 3.62
C ASP A 37 -12.60 0.37 2.53
N VAL A 38 -13.05 0.38 1.29
CA VAL A 38 -12.16 0.43 0.13
C VAL A 38 -11.85 1.90 -0.16
N ALA A 39 -10.61 2.20 -0.50
CA ALA A 39 -10.18 3.56 -0.74
C ALA A 39 -9.31 3.66 -1.99
N ARG A 40 -9.24 4.86 -2.57
CA ARG A 40 -8.46 5.19 -3.76
C ARG A 40 -7.34 6.16 -3.40
N LEU A 41 -6.12 5.82 -3.78
CA LEU A 41 -4.94 6.66 -3.65
C LEU A 41 -4.62 7.30 -5.01
N ASP A 42 -4.82 8.62 -5.12
CA ASP A 42 -4.64 9.37 -6.37
C ASP A 42 -3.22 9.88 -6.57
N GLY A 43 -2.74 9.88 -7.82
CA GLY A 43 -1.40 10.37 -8.17
C GLY A 43 -0.29 9.34 -7.93
N TYR A 44 -0.64 8.07 -7.73
CA TYR A 44 0.28 6.95 -7.51
C TYR A 44 0.04 5.83 -8.52
N LYS A 45 1.10 5.04 -8.77
CA LYS A 45 1.03 3.79 -9.52
C LYS A 45 1.43 2.62 -8.64
N LEU A 46 0.75 1.49 -8.81
CA LEU A 46 1.17 0.22 -8.25
C LEU A 46 2.27 -0.39 -9.13
N GLU A 47 3.38 -0.74 -8.53
CA GLU A 47 4.52 -1.41 -9.19
C GLU A 47 5.00 -2.59 -8.35
N PHE A 48 5.88 -3.40 -8.94
CA PHE A 48 6.59 -4.46 -8.23
C PHE A 48 8.10 -4.19 -8.23
N ASN A 49 8.74 -4.42 -7.10
CA ASN A 49 10.19 -4.39 -6.96
C ASN A 49 10.63 -5.27 -5.79
N HIS A 50 11.94 -5.52 -5.71
CA HIS A 50 12.60 -6.24 -4.61
C HIS A 50 12.12 -7.67 -4.38
N PHE A 51 13.00 -8.64 -4.63
CA PHE A 51 12.69 -10.05 -4.39
C PHE A 51 12.38 -10.34 -2.92
N CYS A 52 11.14 -10.79 -2.66
CA CYS A 52 10.73 -11.29 -1.36
C CYS A 52 10.87 -12.82 -1.31
N LYS A 53 11.67 -13.33 -0.37
CA LYS A 53 11.88 -14.78 -0.17
C LYS A 53 10.58 -15.53 0.13
N ARG A 54 9.67 -14.92 0.92
CA ARG A 54 8.36 -15.51 1.28
C ARG A 54 7.51 -15.74 0.04
N TRP A 55 7.47 -14.75 -0.85
CA TRP A 55 6.66 -14.80 -2.06
C TRP A 55 7.38 -15.43 -3.25
N LYS A 56 8.69 -15.61 -3.19
CA LYS A 56 9.53 -16.05 -4.32
C LYS A 56 9.32 -15.19 -5.57
N GLY A 57 9.19 -13.88 -5.38
CA GLY A 57 8.94 -12.90 -6.43
C GLY A 57 9.01 -11.48 -5.88
N ALA A 58 8.92 -10.49 -6.77
CA ALA A 58 8.92 -9.08 -6.39
C ALA A 58 7.66 -8.69 -5.60
N SER A 59 7.83 -7.85 -4.58
CA SER A 59 6.73 -7.35 -3.75
C SER A 59 6.12 -6.07 -4.33
N ALA A 60 4.85 -5.81 -3.98
CA ALA A 60 4.11 -4.62 -4.38
C ALA A 60 4.66 -3.35 -3.71
N THR A 61 4.67 -2.24 -4.44
CA THR A 61 5.01 -0.90 -3.95
C THR A 61 4.16 0.15 -4.67
N VAL A 62 3.96 1.30 -4.03
CA VAL A 62 3.35 2.47 -4.68
C VAL A 62 4.38 3.57 -4.87
N ASN A 63 4.40 4.17 -6.06
CA ASN A 63 5.26 5.29 -6.39
C ASN A 63 4.42 6.44 -6.94
N PRO A 64 4.72 7.71 -6.58
CA PRO A 64 4.11 8.86 -7.26
C PRO A 64 4.28 8.77 -8.78
N ILE A 65 3.33 9.26 -9.55
CA ILE A 65 3.41 9.19 -11.03
C ILE A 65 4.64 9.88 -11.62
N ASN A 66 5.23 10.84 -10.90
CA ASN A 66 6.44 11.58 -11.29
C ASN A 66 7.70 11.09 -10.54
N PHE A 67 7.66 9.87 -9.98
CA PHE A 67 8.78 9.34 -9.21
C PHE A 67 10.01 9.09 -10.09
N ASP A 68 11.13 9.74 -9.75
CA ASP A 68 12.41 9.50 -10.41
C ASP A 68 12.98 8.14 -9.95
N LYS A 69 12.94 7.17 -10.86
CA LYS A 69 13.42 5.80 -10.62
C LYS A 69 14.95 5.71 -10.57
N SER A 70 15.68 6.75 -11.00
CA SER A 70 17.14 6.77 -10.97
C SER A 70 17.70 6.94 -9.56
N ASP A 71 16.88 7.46 -8.64
CA ASP A 71 17.24 7.60 -7.23
C ASP A 71 16.04 7.24 -6.33
N ALA A 72 15.92 5.94 -6.02
CA ALA A 72 14.84 5.41 -5.17
C ALA A 72 14.78 6.03 -3.75
N ARG A 73 15.82 6.78 -3.33
CA ARG A 73 15.87 7.48 -2.05
C ARG A 73 15.34 8.90 -2.15
N ASN A 74 15.42 9.55 -3.32
CA ASN A 74 15.02 10.93 -3.49
C ASN A 74 13.56 11.05 -3.91
N GLU A 75 12.80 11.74 -3.07
CA GLU A 75 11.47 12.18 -3.41
C GLU A 75 11.59 13.45 -4.24
N THR A 76 11.16 13.44 -5.49
CA THR A 76 10.83 14.70 -6.14
C THR A 76 9.47 15.12 -5.58
N GLU A 77 9.48 16.04 -4.62
CA GLU A 77 8.27 16.76 -4.23
C GLU A 77 7.71 17.44 -5.48
N GLY A 78 6.49 17.11 -5.87
CA GLY A 78 5.85 17.84 -6.94
C GLY A 78 4.65 17.14 -7.52
N LEU A 79 3.48 17.37 -6.90
CA LEU A 79 2.17 17.34 -7.54
C LEU A 79 1.18 18.27 -6.82
N ALA A 80 1.60 19.50 -6.51
CA ALA A 80 0.65 20.58 -6.28
C ALA A 80 0.38 21.26 -7.64
N GLY A 81 -0.73 20.90 -8.30
CA GLY A 81 -1.30 21.77 -9.35
C GLY A 81 -1.56 21.20 -10.74
N ARG A 82 -1.76 19.88 -10.93
CA ARG A 82 -2.32 19.38 -12.19
C ARG A 82 -3.74 18.84 -12.00
N ASN A 83 -4.72 19.67 -12.36
CA ASN A 83 -6.11 19.25 -12.57
C ASN A 83 -6.18 18.41 -13.84
N ASP A 84 -5.94 17.11 -13.75
CA ASP A 84 -6.31 16.16 -14.81
C ASP A 84 -7.08 15.01 -14.18
N SER A 85 -8.34 14.86 -14.59
CA SER A 85 -9.27 13.78 -14.25
C SER A 85 -8.84 12.40 -14.80
N ALA A 86 -7.58 12.25 -15.22
CA ALA A 86 -6.95 11.04 -15.73
C ALA A 86 -5.64 10.70 -14.96
N MET A 87 -5.51 11.15 -13.71
CA MET A 87 -4.41 10.72 -12.84
C MET A 87 -4.51 9.21 -12.58
N ASP A 88 -3.38 8.51 -12.71
CA ASP A 88 -3.28 7.11 -12.24
C ASP A 88 -3.60 7.06 -10.75
N HIS A 89 -4.24 5.97 -10.36
CA HIS A 89 -4.67 5.76 -8.99
C HIS A 89 -4.53 4.29 -8.61
N VAL A 90 -4.42 4.05 -7.30
CA VAL A 90 -4.34 2.71 -6.72
C VAL A 90 -5.55 2.49 -5.84
N TRP A 91 -6.30 1.43 -6.12
CA TRP A 91 -7.34 0.95 -5.22
C TRP A 91 -6.73 0.05 -4.15
N GLY A 92 -7.22 0.17 -2.92
CA GLY A 92 -6.77 -0.63 -1.80
C GLY A 92 -7.83 -0.78 -0.72
N VAL A 93 -7.49 -1.54 0.31
CA VAL A 93 -8.32 -1.75 1.50
C VAL A 93 -7.78 -0.89 2.63
N LEU A 94 -8.69 -0.17 3.28
CA LEU A 94 -8.41 0.61 4.46
C LEU A 94 -8.73 -0.21 5.70
N TRP A 95 -7.70 -0.51 6.48
CA TRP A 95 -7.78 -1.22 7.75
C TRP A 95 -7.64 -0.25 8.91
N ARG A 96 -8.26 -0.57 10.03
CA ARG A 96 -8.01 0.08 11.31
C ARG A 96 -7.28 -0.89 12.23
N LEU A 97 -6.17 -0.42 12.80
CA LEU A 97 -5.33 -1.16 13.74
C LEU A 97 -5.10 -0.33 15.00
N ASN A 98 -4.75 -0.99 16.11
CA ASN A 98 -4.38 -0.28 17.33
C ASN A 98 -3.01 0.38 17.16
N GLN A 99 -2.81 1.54 17.77
CA GLN A 99 -1.54 2.25 17.74
C GLN A 99 -0.38 1.41 18.28
N SER A 100 -0.65 0.51 19.24
CA SER A 100 0.31 -0.46 19.79
C SER A 100 0.82 -1.48 18.77
N ASP A 101 0.06 -1.73 17.70
CA ASP A 101 0.39 -2.73 16.69
C ASP A 101 1.31 -2.15 15.61
N MET A 102 1.47 -0.82 15.55
CA MET A 102 2.26 -0.12 14.55
C MET A 102 3.74 -0.57 14.50
N PRO A 103 4.47 -0.70 15.62
CA PRO A 103 5.86 -1.17 15.59
C PRO A 103 5.98 -2.60 15.05
N HIS A 104 5.00 -3.46 15.35
CA HIS A 104 5.00 -4.84 14.85
C HIS A 104 4.70 -4.89 13.34
N LEU A 105 3.80 -4.02 12.85
CA LEU A 105 3.55 -3.87 11.42
C LEU A 105 4.79 -3.34 10.69
N ASP A 106 5.49 -2.36 11.26
CA ASP A 106 6.76 -1.84 10.73
C ASP A 106 7.82 -2.95 10.61
N GLU A 107 7.97 -3.78 11.64
CA GLU A 107 8.88 -4.92 11.65
C GLU A 107 8.54 -5.93 10.54
N GLN A 108 7.25 -6.24 10.35
CA GLN A 108 6.79 -7.17 9.30
C GLN A 108 7.11 -6.68 7.88
N GLU A 109 6.98 -5.38 7.64
CA GLU A 109 7.31 -4.73 6.37
C GLU A 109 8.83 -4.49 6.23
N GLY A 110 9.62 -4.85 7.25
CA GLY A 110 11.07 -4.72 7.22
C GLY A 110 11.53 -3.26 7.23
N VAL A 111 10.80 -2.40 7.94
CA VAL A 111 11.21 -1.02 8.23
C VAL A 111 12.40 -1.07 9.18
N GLN A 112 13.48 -0.39 8.79
CA GLN A 112 14.71 -0.30 9.59
C GLN A 112 15.27 1.11 9.47
N LEU A 113 15.74 1.64 10.59
CA LEU A 113 16.43 2.93 10.68
C LEU A 113 17.92 2.69 10.95
N ASP A 114 18.79 3.52 10.38
CA ASP A 114 20.19 3.57 10.78
C ASP A 114 20.38 4.48 12.01
N SER A 115 21.64 4.65 12.44
CA SER A 115 21.98 5.48 13.61
C SER A 115 21.66 6.97 13.44
N ALA A 116 21.46 7.44 12.21
CA ALA A 116 21.07 8.81 11.90
C ALA A 116 19.54 8.99 11.83
N GLY A 117 18.78 7.91 11.94
CA GLY A 117 17.33 7.92 11.78
C GLY A 117 16.86 7.81 10.32
N GLU A 118 17.76 7.47 9.40
CA GLU A 118 17.43 7.29 7.99
C GLU A 118 16.89 5.90 7.71
N HIS A 119 15.89 5.79 6.83
CA HIS A 119 15.30 4.51 6.47
C HIS A 119 16.24 3.72 5.55
N VAL A 120 16.65 2.53 6.00
CA VAL A 120 17.59 1.63 5.29
C VAL A 120 17.04 0.24 5.02
N GLY A 121 15.82 -0.03 5.51
CA GLY A 121 15.10 -1.30 5.38
C GLY A 121 14.62 -1.64 3.97
N VAL A 122 13.60 -2.50 3.90
CA VAL A 122 12.95 -2.88 2.64
C VAL A 122 11.91 -1.83 2.26
N TYR A 123 11.01 -1.54 3.19
CA TYR A 123 10.00 -0.52 3.08
C TYR A 123 10.31 0.66 4.00
N LYS A 124 9.74 1.82 3.65
CA LYS A 124 9.52 2.92 4.59
C LYS A 124 8.03 3.22 4.71
N PRO A 125 7.56 3.64 5.89
CA PRO A 125 6.21 4.13 6.04
C PRO A 125 6.02 5.45 5.32
N LEU A 126 4.81 5.64 4.81
CA LEU A 126 4.32 6.87 4.20
C LEU A 126 2.98 7.22 4.83
N LEU A 127 2.69 8.50 4.89
CA LEU A 127 1.38 9.00 5.27
C LEU A 127 0.71 9.54 4.00
N VAL A 128 -0.39 8.92 3.59
CA VAL A 128 -1.06 9.17 2.31
C VAL A 128 -2.50 9.59 2.53
N ASP A 129 -2.99 10.44 1.65
CA ASP A 129 -4.39 10.85 1.61
C ASP A 129 -5.15 9.93 0.64
N VAL A 130 -6.16 9.21 1.16
CA VAL A 130 -6.95 8.26 0.38
C VAL A 130 -8.43 8.66 0.37
N LEU A 131 -9.05 8.56 -0.79
CA LEU A 131 -10.46 8.85 -1.01
C LEU A 131 -11.30 7.61 -0.68
N LEU A 132 -12.15 7.71 0.34
CA LEU A 132 -13.07 6.66 0.74
C LEU A 132 -14.11 6.39 -0.35
N ARG A 133 -14.29 5.12 -0.72
CA ARG A 133 -15.28 4.73 -1.74
C ARG A 133 -16.70 5.02 -1.27
N SER A 134 -16.99 4.78 0.00
CA SER A 134 -18.36 4.86 0.53
C SER A 134 -18.87 6.29 0.67
N THR A 135 -18.00 7.23 1.06
CA THR A 135 -18.38 8.62 1.36
C THR A 135 -17.83 9.64 0.38
N GLY A 136 -16.76 9.31 -0.36
CA GLY A 136 -16.01 10.30 -1.14
C GLY A 136 -15.22 11.28 -0.28
N GLU A 137 -15.06 11.00 1.03
CA GLU A 137 -14.23 11.81 1.92
C GLU A 137 -12.78 11.37 1.81
N THR A 138 -11.85 12.31 1.98
CA THR A 138 -10.42 12.01 2.07
C THR A 138 -10.03 11.81 3.52
N VAL A 139 -9.31 10.71 3.79
CA VAL A 139 -8.73 10.41 5.09
C VAL A 139 -7.25 10.12 4.96
N GLN A 140 -6.52 10.39 6.03
CA GLN A 140 -5.09 10.15 6.10
C GLN A 140 -4.81 8.73 6.62
N ALA A 141 -3.95 7.98 5.94
CA ALA A 141 -3.63 6.59 6.26
C ALA A 141 -2.14 6.29 6.11
N ARG A 142 -1.64 5.39 6.95
CA ARG A 142 -0.29 4.83 6.82
C ARG A 142 -0.27 3.86 5.64
N ALA A 143 0.76 3.93 4.81
CA ALA A 143 1.08 2.98 3.75
C ALA A 143 2.58 2.68 3.78
N TYR A 144 3.05 1.74 2.96
CA TYR A 144 4.47 1.39 2.88
C TYR A 144 4.98 1.47 1.45
N ARG A 145 6.19 2.00 1.24
CA ARG A 145 6.86 2.06 -0.08
C ARG A 145 8.23 1.41 -0.02
N ILE A 146 8.57 0.63 -1.06
CA ILE A 146 9.90 0.04 -1.21
C ILE A 146 10.93 1.15 -1.44
N ILE A 147 12.05 1.09 -0.70
CA ILE A 147 13.19 2.02 -0.84
C ILE A 147 14.45 1.33 -1.38
N ARG A 148 14.31 0.07 -1.78
CA ARG A 148 15.40 -0.71 -2.38
C ARG A 148 15.63 -0.23 -3.83
N PRO A 149 16.88 -0.28 -4.32
CA PRO A 149 17.19 0.00 -5.71
C PRO A 149 16.32 -0.81 -6.67
N LEU A 150 16.09 -0.28 -7.86
CA LEU A 150 15.31 -0.97 -8.88
C LEU A 150 16.02 -2.25 -9.33
N GLU A 151 15.37 -3.39 -9.19
CA GLU A 151 15.91 -4.69 -9.60
C GLU A 151 15.59 -4.98 -11.08
N ARG A 152 16.41 -5.81 -11.73
CA ARG A 152 16.19 -6.20 -13.13
C ARG A 152 14.99 -7.12 -13.29
N ASP A 153 14.83 -8.09 -12.39
CA ASP A 153 13.66 -8.97 -12.35
C ASP A 153 12.67 -8.43 -11.32
N ARG A 154 11.53 -7.98 -11.81
CA ARG A 154 10.46 -7.37 -10.99
C ARG A 154 9.17 -8.17 -11.06
N ARG A 155 9.26 -9.43 -11.46
CA ARG A 155 8.09 -10.29 -11.61
C ARG A 155 7.60 -10.73 -10.22
N PRO A 156 6.34 -10.44 -9.87
CA PRO A 156 5.71 -11.10 -8.74
C PRO A 156 5.53 -12.59 -9.05
N SER A 157 5.42 -13.42 -8.01
CA SER A 157 5.09 -14.83 -8.21
C SER A 157 3.59 -15.03 -8.40
N LYS A 158 3.20 -16.11 -9.08
CA LYS A 158 1.78 -16.46 -9.26
C LYS A 158 1.03 -16.61 -7.93
N VAL A 159 1.69 -17.17 -6.91
CA VAL A 159 1.12 -17.33 -5.57
C VAL A 159 0.88 -15.98 -4.90
N TYR A 160 1.79 -15.02 -5.07
CA TYR A 160 1.61 -13.68 -4.52
C TYR A 160 0.48 -12.93 -5.23
N LEU A 161 0.40 -13.06 -6.56
CA LEU A 161 -0.68 -12.46 -7.34
C LEU A 161 -2.05 -13.05 -6.99
N ASP A 162 -2.14 -14.37 -6.80
CA ASP A 162 -3.38 -15.03 -6.36
C ASP A 162 -3.89 -14.46 -5.04
N VAL A 163 -3.01 -14.28 -4.05
CA VAL A 163 -3.39 -13.68 -2.76
C VAL A 163 -3.91 -12.25 -2.93
N ILE A 164 -3.26 -11.46 -3.78
CA ILE A 164 -3.70 -10.09 -4.08
C ILE A 164 -5.07 -10.10 -4.77
N CYS A 165 -5.26 -10.94 -5.78
CA CYS A 165 -6.52 -11.04 -6.52
C CYS A 165 -7.67 -11.49 -5.61
N ARG A 166 -7.44 -12.53 -4.78
CA ARG A 166 -8.43 -12.98 -3.79
C ARG A 166 -8.82 -11.88 -2.81
N GLY A 167 -7.87 -11.07 -2.33
CA GLY A 167 -8.17 -9.93 -1.47
C GLY A 167 -8.93 -8.81 -2.19
N ALA A 168 -8.58 -8.54 -3.45
CA ALA A 168 -9.32 -7.59 -4.28
C ALA A 168 -10.77 -8.05 -4.52
N GLU A 169 -10.98 -9.33 -4.79
CA GLU A 169 -12.30 -9.95 -4.94
C GLU A 169 -13.10 -9.94 -3.62
N GLU A 170 -12.46 -10.29 -2.50
CA GLU A 170 -13.10 -10.31 -1.16
C GLU A 170 -13.71 -8.96 -0.76
N HIS A 171 -13.10 -7.86 -1.20
CA HIS A 171 -13.52 -6.49 -0.85
C HIS A 171 -14.16 -5.72 -2.03
N ASP A 172 -14.47 -6.41 -3.14
CA ASP A 172 -15.07 -5.84 -4.35
C ASP A 172 -14.27 -4.64 -4.91
N LEU A 173 -12.93 -4.72 -4.95
CA LEU A 173 -12.11 -3.64 -5.51
C LEU A 173 -12.43 -3.45 -7.00
N PRO A 174 -12.51 -2.20 -7.50
CA PRO A 174 -12.71 -1.95 -8.92
C PRO A 174 -11.64 -2.62 -9.79
N GLN A 175 -12.07 -3.45 -10.74
CA GLN A 175 -11.20 -4.30 -11.57
C GLN A 175 -10.22 -3.53 -12.47
N VAL A 176 -10.31 -2.19 -12.52
CA VAL A 176 -9.39 -1.33 -13.28
C VAL A 176 -7.94 -1.46 -12.79
N GLY A 177 -7.73 -1.85 -11.52
CA GLY A 177 -6.42 -2.18 -10.98
C GLY A 177 -5.92 -3.60 -11.26
N LEU A 178 -6.68 -4.46 -11.98
CA LEU A 178 -6.26 -5.84 -12.25
C LEU A 178 -5.49 -6.02 -13.57
N GLY A 179 -5.53 -5.03 -14.47
CA GLY A 179 -4.81 -5.07 -15.76
C GLY A 179 -3.29 -5.15 -15.61
N ILE A 180 -2.75 -4.63 -14.50
CA ILE A 180 -1.33 -4.74 -14.12
C ILE A 180 -0.92 -6.18 -13.79
N TYR A 181 -1.85 -7.10 -13.53
CA TYR A 181 -1.53 -8.52 -13.29
C TYR A 181 -1.51 -9.35 -14.58
N ALA A 182 -2.23 -8.91 -15.63
CA ALA A 182 -2.30 -9.59 -16.92
C ALA A 182 -0.97 -9.50 -17.70
N GLU A 183 -0.23 -8.40 -17.56
CA GLU A 183 1.08 -8.21 -18.19
C GLU A 183 2.17 -9.18 -17.69
N TRP A 184 1.95 -9.86 -16.56
CA TRP A 184 2.91 -10.78 -15.93
C TRP A 184 2.44 -12.23 -15.84
N SER A 185 1.30 -12.57 -16.48
CA SER A 185 0.68 -13.92 -16.47
C SER A 185 1.21 -14.89 -17.53
#